data_AF-A0A317DIX1-F1
#
_entry.id   AF-A0A317DIX1-F1
#
_cell.length_a   1.000
_cell.length_b   1.000
_cell.length_c   1.000
_cell.angle_alpha   90.00
_cell.angle_beta   90.00
_cell.angle_gamma   90.00
#
_symmetry.space_group_name_H-M   'P 1'
#
loop_
_entity.id
_entity.type
_entity.pdbx_description
1 polymer ?
#
loop_
_entity_poly.entity_id
_entity_poly.type
_entity_poly.pdbx_seq_one_letter_code
_entity_poly.pdbx_strand_id
1 'polypeptide(L)'
;MSTSSYAADRPPLSGALTQTPWTLTAAAPAVMLPVRLETRFAGAALKIRVYPDQLHVDDHEPGLTAEEIAAGRAYWGEGQPGGPGGTPDEAAWSDLVRRFGAPRAAWIARVLEPVAGVFPDPLTRPGPWCEPARARLLPTQWYAVGRTASGKLFTGGSGTVTPDLPVGPTPLAADAAGTFGGDEAPPVDAGMRWTVDFATAVAAGMAFTVTVPVDAKGQPEPVERLLVFGLDTRTGPTGTVRALSRLLEAHAATDGLAFLAPDEPTNNTGSATPAATPTASPVTTGDSATAAAAPEAAAALVAAALGVPLTSGPDDAVSAARRQPARAGAPTALARGTGATGIDRPTGRLVRRLLWPASFGSLLRHLLPVATPAERAAVRDLSLIHI
;
A
#
# COMPACT_ATOMS: atom_id res chain seq x y z
N MET A 1 -42.20 -11.52 -4.36
CA MET A 1 -41.39 -11.74 -3.14
C MET A 1 -40.58 -10.47 -2.90
N SER A 2 -40.84 -9.83 -1.78
CA SER A 2 -40.39 -8.48 -1.43
C SER A 2 -39.02 -8.53 -0.74
N THR A 3 -37.96 -8.08 -1.40
CA THR A 3 -36.60 -7.95 -0.81
C THR A 3 -36.16 -6.48 -0.68
N SER A 4 -37.01 -5.50 -0.98
CA SER A 4 -36.57 -4.09 -1.09
C SER A 4 -36.94 -3.18 0.11
N SER A 5 -37.82 -3.59 1.03
CA SER A 5 -38.20 -2.73 2.17
C SER A 5 -37.36 -2.94 3.45
N TYR A 6 -36.62 -4.06 3.56
CA TYR A 6 -35.91 -4.41 4.80
C TYR A 6 -34.62 -3.59 5.05
N ALA A 7 -34.06 -3.00 4.00
CA ALA A 7 -32.85 -2.17 4.09
C ALA A 7 -33.16 -0.68 4.36
N ALA A 8 -34.40 -0.22 4.08
CA ALA A 8 -34.74 1.19 4.05
C ALA A 8 -34.87 1.85 5.45
N ASP A 9 -35.23 1.07 6.49
CA ASP A 9 -35.48 1.58 7.85
C ASP A 9 -34.32 1.40 8.84
N ARG A 10 -33.17 0.84 8.39
CA ARG A 10 -32.02 0.65 9.29
C ARG A 10 -31.20 1.93 9.37
N PRO A 11 -30.80 2.37 10.59
CA PRO A 11 -29.97 3.54 10.71
C PRO A 11 -28.63 3.31 9.99
N PRO A 12 -28.13 4.30 9.24
CA PRO A 12 -26.83 4.19 8.60
C PRO A 12 -25.74 4.10 9.66
N LEU A 13 -24.64 3.39 9.36
CA LEU A 13 -23.50 3.31 10.29
C LEU A 13 -22.93 4.69 10.62
N SER A 14 -23.08 5.68 9.71
CA SER A 14 -22.71 7.07 9.97
C SER A 14 -23.47 7.68 11.16
N GLY A 15 -24.66 7.18 11.50
CA GLY A 15 -25.39 7.60 12.69
C GLY A 15 -24.66 7.25 14.01
N ALA A 16 -23.69 6.34 13.97
CA ALA A 16 -22.84 6.01 15.12
C ALA A 16 -21.60 6.90 15.22
N LEU A 17 -21.27 7.67 14.17
CA LEU A 17 -20.08 8.52 14.08
C LEU A 17 -20.28 9.85 14.83
N THR A 18 -20.79 9.80 16.05
CA THR A 18 -21.02 11.01 16.86
C THR A 18 -19.75 11.48 17.60
N GLN A 19 -18.73 10.62 17.71
CA GLN A 19 -17.50 10.87 18.49
C GLN A 19 -16.25 10.25 17.82
N THR A 20 -16.01 10.56 16.53
CA THR A 20 -14.73 10.16 15.93
C THR A 20 -13.57 10.88 16.61
N PRO A 21 -12.43 10.21 16.87
CA PRO A 21 -11.28 10.84 17.52
C PRO A 21 -10.55 11.87 16.64
N TRP A 22 -10.91 11.97 15.36
CA TRP A 22 -10.21 12.83 14.41
C TRP A 22 -11.01 14.08 14.04
N THR A 23 -10.31 15.20 13.93
CA THR A 23 -10.77 16.40 13.24
C THR A 23 -9.92 16.53 11.97
N LEU A 24 -10.55 16.43 10.80
CA LEU A 24 -9.85 16.41 9.52
C LEU A 24 -10.23 17.64 8.68
N THR A 25 -9.25 18.16 7.96
CA THR A 25 -9.49 19.16 6.93
C THR A 25 -9.92 18.48 5.63
N ALA A 26 -10.83 19.09 4.86
CA ALA A 26 -11.16 18.63 3.51
C ALA A 26 -10.11 19.04 2.44
N ALA A 27 -8.96 19.58 2.86
CA ALA A 27 -7.94 20.13 1.98
C ALA A 27 -7.09 19.05 1.27
N ALA A 28 -7.03 17.84 1.82
CA ALA A 28 -6.29 16.72 1.25
C ALA A 28 -7.14 15.43 1.29
N PRO A 29 -7.04 14.55 0.28
CA PRO A 29 -7.69 13.26 0.32
C PRO A 29 -7.07 12.36 1.40
N ALA A 30 -7.87 11.45 1.96
CA ALA A 30 -7.37 10.37 2.81
C ALA A 30 -7.11 9.12 1.97
N VAL A 31 -5.92 8.55 2.09
CA VAL A 31 -5.58 7.26 1.49
C VAL A 31 -5.89 6.15 2.50
N MET A 32 -6.86 5.31 2.17
CA MET A 32 -7.26 4.18 3.01
C MET A 32 -6.59 2.91 2.49
N LEU A 33 -5.73 2.31 3.31
CA LEU A 33 -5.02 1.07 2.96
C LEU A 33 -5.71 -0.15 3.61
N PRO A 34 -5.67 -1.33 2.96
CA PRO A 34 -6.38 -2.50 3.44
C PRO A 34 -5.76 -3.06 4.73
N VAL A 35 -6.63 -3.62 5.57
CA VAL A 35 -6.27 -4.35 6.78
C VAL A 35 -7.15 -5.58 6.92
N ARG A 36 -6.64 -6.59 7.64
CA ARG A 36 -7.40 -7.78 8.00
C ARG A 36 -7.92 -7.64 9.43
N LEU A 37 -9.10 -8.21 9.68
CA LEU A 37 -9.73 -8.19 11.00
C LEU A 37 -9.88 -9.60 11.55
N GLU A 38 -9.51 -9.77 12.81
CA GLU A 38 -9.90 -10.92 13.62
C GLU A 38 -10.85 -10.45 14.72
N THR A 39 -11.93 -11.20 14.93
CA THR A 39 -12.91 -10.86 15.95
C THR A 39 -13.33 -12.06 16.76
N ARG A 40 -13.60 -11.84 18.05
CA ARG A 40 -14.07 -12.89 18.96
C ARG A 40 -14.93 -12.30 20.06
N PHE A 41 -16.06 -12.94 20.37
CA PHE A 41 -16.85 -12.58 21.54
C PHE A 41 -16.23 -13.11 22.85
N ALA A 42 -16.30 -12.30 23.89
CA ALA A 42 -16.04 -12.67 25.28
C ALA A 42 -17.17 -12.06 26.14
N GLY A 43 -18.26 -12.82 26.33
CA GLY A 43 -19.51 -12.27 26.85
C GLY A 43 -20.10 -11.24 25.87
N ALA A 44 -20.56 -10.10 26.38
CA ALA A 44 -21.07 -8.98 25.56
C ALA A 44 -19.97 -8.14 24.88
N ALA A 45 -18.70 -8.43 25.17
CA ALA A 45 -17.56 -7.73 24.59
C ALA A 45 -17.12 -8.40 23.28
N LEU A 46 -17.09 -7.62 22.20
CA LEU A 46 -16.46 -8.02 20.94
C LEU A 46 -15.00 -7.58 20.97
N LYS A 47 -14.09 -8.55 21.05
CA LYS A 47 -12.66 -8.34 20.85
C LYS A 47 -12.38 -8.18 19.37
N ILE A 48 -11.66 -7.13 19.00
CA ILE A 48 -11.27 -6.81 17.64
C ILE A 48 -9.74 -6.71 17.63
N ARG A 49 -9.11 -7.39 16.68
CA ARG A 49 -7.68 -7.24 16.38
C ARG A 49 -7.54 -6.88 14.89
N VAL A 50 -6.70 -5.90 14.63
CA VAL A 50 -6.39 -5.39 13.30
C VAL A 50 -5.01 -5.88 12.90
N TYR A 51 -4.89 -6.45 11.71
CA TYR A 51 -3.62 -6.83 11.11
C TYR A 51 -3.34 -5.98 9.88
N PRO A 52 -2.13 -5.41 9.75
CA PRO A 52 -1.69 -4.79 8.51
C PRO A 52 -1.75 -5.83 7.37
N ASP A 53 -2.26 -5.43 6.22
CA ASP A 53 -2.16 -6.23 5.00
C ASP A 53 -0.76 -6.07 4.36
N GLN A 54 -0.46 -6.86 3.31
CA GLN A 54 0.86 -6.92 2.67
C GLN A 54 1.40 -5.55 2.26
N LEU A 55 0.53 -4.64 1.79
CA LEU A 55 0.94 -3.29 1.39
C LEU A 55 1.57 -2.47 2.52
N HIS A 56 1.31 -2.81 3.79
CA HIS A 56 1.92 -2.13 4.93
C HIS A 56 3.28 -2.72 5.31
N VAL A 57 3.65 -3.89 4.79
CA VAL A 57 4.85 -4.62 5.19
C VAL A 57 6.05 -4.08 4.42
N ASP A 58 7.01 -3.54 5.15
CA ASP A 58 8.29 -3.05 4.63
C ASP A 58 9.43 -3.91 5.19
N ASP A 59 9.97 -4.80 4.35
CA ASP A 59 11.16 -5.61 4.60
C ASP A 59 12.39 -5.10 3.82
N HIS A 60 12.27 -3.95 3.17
CA HIS A 60 13.34 -3.39 2.35
C HIS A 60 14.39 -2.71 3.22
N GLU A 61 15.64 -3.16 3.08
CA GLU A 61 16.81 -2.49 3.67
C GLU A 61 17.52 -1.59 2.63
N PRO A 62 17.45 -0.26 2.75
CA PRO A 62 17.98 0.64 1.72
C PRO A 62 19.51 0.56 1.54
N GLY A 63 20.23 0.24 2.61
CA GLY A 63 21.69 0.12 2.60
C GLY A 63 22.17 -1.02 1.72
N LEU A 64 23.37 -0.89 1.17
CA LEU A 64 24.02 -1.90 0.33
C LEU A 64 25.12 -2.65 1.09
N THR A 65 25.25 -3.95 0.85
CA THR A 65 26.41 -4.72 1.33
C THR A 65 27.65 -4.39 0.50
N ALA A 66 28.84 -4.75 0.98
CA ALA A 66 30.08 -4.60 0.22
C ALA A 66 30.04 -5.35 -1.13
N GLU A 67 29.39 -6.52 -1.17
CA GLU A 67 29.20 -7.30 -2.39
C GLU A 67 28.25 -6.60 -3.37
N GLU A 68 27.13 -6.06 -2.88
CA GLU A 68 26.18 -5.30 -3.69
C GLU A 68 26.84 -4.05 -4.29
N ILE A 69 27.70 -3.37 -3.52
CA ILE A 69 28.46 -2.21 -3.99
C ILE A 69 29.43 -2.58 -5.12
N ALA A 70 30.22 -3.63 -4.94
CA ALA A 70 31.16 -4.09 -5.96
C ALA A 70 30.43 -4.52 -7.24
N ALA A 71 29.34 -5.29 -7.11
CA ALA A 71 28.55 -5.74 -8.24
C ALA A 71 27.84 -4.60 -8.98
N GLY A 72 27.31 -3.61 -8.25
CA GLY A 72 26.65 -2.45 -8.86
C GLY A 72 27.63 -1.50 -9.56
N ARG A 73 28.85 -1.34 -9.04
CA ARG A 73 29.92 -0.60 -9.75
C ARG A 73 30.36 -1.31 -11.02
N ALA A 74 30.52 -2.64 -10.96
CA ALA A 74 30.81 -3.46 -12.13
C ALA A 74 29.68 -3.38 -13.18
N TYR A 75 28.41 -3.38 -12.75
CA TYR A 75 27.26 -3.18 -13.63
C TYR A 75 27.37 -1.88 -14.44
N TRP A 76 27.81 -0.80 -13.79
CA TRP A 76 28.00 0.48 -14.46
C TRP A 76 29.29 0.59 -15.28
N GLY A 77 30.16 -0.42 -15.31
CA GLY A 77 31.37 -0.43 -16.12
C GLY A 77 32.66 -0.04 -15.38
N GLU A 78 32.67 -0.09 -14.04
CA GLU A 78 33.92 0.07 -13.27
C GLU A 78 34.96 -0.97 -13.72
N GLY A 79 36.16 -0.51 -14.09
CA GLY A 79 37.24 -1.36 -14.60
C GLY A 79 37.22 -1.62 -16.12
N GLN A 80 36.21 -1.13 -16.86
CA GLN A 80 36.20 -1.22 -18.33
C GLN A 80 36.96 -0.04 -18.96
N PRO A 81 37.52 -0.19 -20.19
CA PRO A 81 38.27 0.88 -20.88
C PRO A 81 37.50 2.19 -21.13
N GLY A 82 36.17 2.16 -21.06
CA GLY A 82 35.29 3.33 -21.16
C GLY A 82 34.90 3.97 -19.82
N GLY A 83 35.29 3.38 -18.70
CA GLY A 83 34.84 3.77 -17.37
C GLY A 83 33.32 3.59 -17.17
N PRO A 84 32.74 4.20 -16.11
CA PRO A 84 31.31 4.10 -15.85
C PRO A 84 30.47 4.68 -17.01
N GLY A 85 29.63 3.85 -17.64
CA GLY A 85 28.83 4.17 -18.82
C GLY A 85 27.34 4.41 -18.51
N GLY A 86 26.60 4.97 -19.46
CA GLY A 86 25.17 5.29 -19.30
C GLY A 86 24.20 4.18 -19.69
N THR A 87 24.68 3.16 -20.40
CA THR A 87 23.86 2.06 -20.93
C THR A 87 24.60 0.74 -20.73
N PRO A 88 24.44 0.11 -19.56
CA PRO A 88 25.01 -1.20 -19.26
C PRO A 88 24.56 -2.27 -20.26
N ASP A 89 25.41 -3.26 -20.52
CA ASP A 89 25.07 -4.36 -21.42
C ASP A 89 24.15 -5.40 -20.74
N GLU A 90 23.56 -6.26 -21.56
CA GLU A 90 22.64 -7.32 -21.10
C GLU A 90 23.32 -8.34 -20.18
N ALA A 91 24.63 -8.57 -20.36
CA ALA A 91 25.39 -9.50 -19.54
C ALA A 91 25.60 -8.97 -18.11
N ALA A 92 25.89 -7.67 -17.98
CA ALA A 92 26.00 -6.97 -16.70
C ALA A 92 24.67 -6.99 -15.94
N TRP A 93 23.55 -6.74 -16.61
CA TRP A 93 22.22 -6.86 -16.01
C TRP A 93 21.94 -8.30 -15.55
N SER A 94 22.19 -9.27 -16.44
CA SER A 94 21.94 -10.69 -16.15
C SER A 94 22.76 -11.19 -14.96
N ASP A 95 24.02 -10.76 -14.82
CA ASP A 95 24.85 -11.12 -13.67
C ASP A 95 24.31 -10.51 -12.36
N LEU A 96 23.89 -9.24 -12.39
CA LEU A 96 23.33 -8.59 -11.20
C LEU A 96 22.02 -9.25 -10.74
N VAL A 97 21.12 -9.54 -11.69
CA VAL A 97 19.85 -10.26 -11.42
C VAL A 97 20.12 -11.66 -10.90
N ARG A 98 21.08 -12.39 -11.47
CA ARG A 98 21.43 -13.75 -11.03
C ARG A 98 21.90 -13.78 -9.57
N ARG A 99 22.60 -12.73 -9.11
CA ARG A 99 23.14 -12.65 -7.75
C ARG A 99 22.11 -12.22 -6.72
N PHE A 100 21.26 -11.25 -7.03
CA PHE A 100 20.41 -10.57 -6.03
C PHE A 100 18.92 -10.63 -6.31
N GLY A 101 18.49 -11.17 -7.46
CA GLY A 101 17.11 -11.07 -7.93
C GLY A 101 16.81 -9.72 -8.59
N ALA A 102 15.83 -9.70 -9.50
CA ALA A 102 15.58 -8.54 -10.35
C ALA A 102 15.18 -7.25 -9.59
N PRO A 103 14.28 -7.29 -8.59
CA PRO A 103 13.91 -6.08 -7.84
C PRO A 103 15.11 -5.45 -7.10
N ARG A 104 15.90 -6.28 -6.41
CA ARG A 104 17.08 -5.82 -5.67
C ARG A 104 18.21 -5.37 -6.60
N ALA A 105 18.45 -6.07 -7.71
CA ALA A 105 19.40 -5.65 -8.74
C ALA A 105 19.06 -4.26 -9.28
N ALA A 106 17.78 -3.99 -9.53
CA ALA A 106 17.32 -2.68 -9.99
C ALA A 106 17.51 -1.58 -8.92
N TRP A 107 17.33 -1.91 -7.63
CA TRP A 107 17.64 -1.01 -6.52
C TRP A 107 19.14 -0.68 -6.45
N ILE A 108 20.01 -1.69 -6.47
CA ILE A 108 21.47 -1.55 -6.45
C ILE A 108 21.93 -0.64 -7.60
N ALA A 109 21.46 -0.91 -8.82
CA ALA A 109 21.80 -0.13 -9.99
C ALA A 109 21.37 1.34 -9.87
N ARG A 110 20.18 1.64 -9.33
CA ARG A 110 19.72 3.03 -9.10
C ARG A 110 20.52 3.76 -8.03
N VAL A 111 20.79 3.09 -6.92
CA VAL A 111 21.59 3.67 -5.82
C VAL A 111 23.00 4.01 -6.30
N LEU A 112 23.57 3.19 -7.19
CA LEU A 112 24.93 3.35 -7.72
C LEU A 112 25.00 4.04 -9.09
N GLU A 113 23.91 4.59 -9.62
CA GLU A 113 23.93 5.31 -10.90
C GLU A 113 24.99 6.43 -10.86
N PRO A 114 26.04 6.38 -11.69
CA PRO A 114 27.10 7.37 -11.66
C PRO A 114 26.57 8.74 -12.12
N VAL A 115 27.01 9.80 -11.45
CA VAL A 115 26.71 11.19 -11.84
C VAL A 115 28.00 11.81 -12.37
N ALA A 116 28.00 12.20 -13.65
CA ALA A 116 29.20 12.70 -14.34
C ALA A 116 30.41 11.75 -14.19
N GLY A 117 30.18 10.44 -14.26
CA GLY A 117 31.22 9.41 -14.14
C GLY A 117 31.67 9.10 -12.70
N VAL A 118 31.09 9.74 -11.69
CA VAL A 118 31.43 9.55 -10.28
C VAL A 118 30.35 8.73 -9.57
N PHE A 119 30.76 7.65 -8.90
CA PHE A 119 29.87 6.84 -8.09
C PHE A 119 29.49 7.56 -6.79
N PRO A 120 28.22 7.42 -6.34
CA PRO A 120 27.80 7.87 -5.02
C PRO A 120 28.48 7.09 -3.89
N ASP A 121 28.41 7.64 -2.68
CA ASP A 121 28.74 6.95 -1.42
C ASP A 121 27.45 6.45 -0.73
N PRO A 122 26.99 5.22 -1.02
CA PRO A 122 25.71 4.74 -0.52
C PRO A 122 25.74 4.46 0.98
N LEU A 123 24.56 4.39 1.59
CA LEU A 123 24.37 3.76 2.88
C LEU A 123 24.82 2.30 2.79
N THR A 124 25.48 1.83 3.83
CA THR A 124 26.02 0.48 3.91
C THR A 124 25.30 -0.33 4.96
N ARG A 125 25.28 -1.65 4.76
CA ARG A 125 24.78 -2.61 5.76
C ARG A 125 25.73 -3.81 5.87
N PRO A 126 25.88 -4.41 7.07
CA PRO A 126 26.87 -5.44 7.32
C PRO A 126 26.51 -6.80 6.71
N GLY A 127 25.24 -7.04 6.38
CA GLY A 127 24.79 -8.32 5.83
C GLY A 127 23.51 -8.20 4.99
N PRO A 128 23.06 -9.32 4.40
CA PRO A 128 21.90 -9.37 3.52
C PRO A 128 20.56 -9.27 4.26
N TRP A 129 20.55 -9.44 5.59
CA TRP A 129 19.38 -9.24 6.44
C TRP A 129 19.84 -8.76 7.83
N CYS A 130 19.43 -7.56 8.22
CA CYS A 130 19.87 -6.85 9.41
C CYS A 130 18.69 -6.31 10.23
N GLU A 131 17.50 -6.17 9.65
CA GLU A 131 16.31 -5.68 10.35
C GLU A 131 15.06 -6.54 10.11
N PRO A 132 14.15 -6.64 11.10
CA PRO A 132 12.85 -7.25 10.87
C PRO A 132 12.00 -6.39 9.93
N ALA A 133 11.13 -7.04 9.16
CA ALA A 133 10.08 -6.36 8.43
C ALA A 133 9.18 -5.57 9.39
N ARG A 134 8.75 -4.37 8.98
CA ARG A 134 7.94 -3.46 9.81
C ARG A 134 6.63 -3.07 9.15
N ALA A 135 5.61 -2.84 9.96
CA ALA A 135 4.34 -2.27 9.51
C ALA A 135 4.45 -0.74 9.38
N ARG A 136 4.31 -0.23 8.16
CA ARG A 136 4.36 1.20 7.80
C ARG A 136 2.96 1.76 7.58
N LEU A 137 2.85 3.09 7.58
CA LEU A 137 1.60 3.82 7.30
C LEU A 137 0.41 3.38 8.17
N LEU A 138 0.69 2.95 9.40
CA LEU A 138 -0.35 2.66 10.37
C LEU A 138 -1.01 3.97 10.85
N PRO A 139 -2.31 3.96 11.13
CA PRO A 139 -2.99 5.13 11.66
C PRO A 139 -2.52 5.43 13.09
N THR A 140 -2.89 6.59 13.63
CA THR A 140 -2.59 6.91 15.05
C THR A 140 -3.49 6.15 16.01
N GLN A 141 -4.67 5.74 15.55
CA GLN A 141 -5.70 5.03 16.30
C GLN A 141 -6.61 4.27 15.33
N TRP A 142 -7.26 3.21 15.81
CA TRP A 142 -8.35 2.52 15.12
C TRP A 142 -9.70 2.89 15.72
N TYR A 143 -10.72 2.92 14.88
CA TYR A 143 -12.11 3.15 15.29
C TYR A 143 -13.01 2.11 14.63
N ALA A 144 -13.85 1.49 15.44
CA ALA A 144 -14.86 0.53 15.01
C ALA A 144 -16.25 1.17 15.06
N VAL A 145 -17.04 0.88 14.04
CA VAL A 145 -18.46 1.16 13.99
C VAL A 145 -19.19 -0.10 13.58
N GLY A 146 -20.18 -0.49 14.37
CA GLY A 146 -20.98 -1.67 14.09
C GLY A 146 -22.47 -1.43 14.20
N ARG A 147 -23.21 -2.33 13.57
CA ARG A 147 -24.67 -2.43 13.67
C ARG A 147 -25.08 -3.88 13.94
N THR A 148 -25.97 -4.07 14.90
CA THR A 148 -26.55 -5.39 15.21
C THR A 148 -27.67 -5.74 14.23
N ALA A 149 -28.08 -7.00 14.18
CA ALA A 149 -29.20 -7.47 13.35
C ALA A 149 -30.53 -6.75 13.66
N SER A 150 -30.69 -6.22 14.89
CA SER A 150 -31.85 -5.42 15.31
C SER A 150 -31.76 -3.95 14.88
N GLY A 151 -30.62 -3.51 14.33
CA GLY A 151 -30.38 -2.13 13.91
C GLY A 151 -29.73 -1.25 14.98
N LYS A 152 -29.40 -1.77 16.18
CA LYS A 152 -28.70 -0.99 17.20
C LYS A 152 -27.26 -0.72 16.77
N LEU A 153 -26.82 0.51 16.94
CA LEU A 153 -25.46 0.95 16.61
C LEU A 153 -24.54 0.83 17.83
N PHE A 154 -23.26 0.57 17.58
CA PHE A 154 -22.21 0.59 18.59
C PHE A 154 -20.88 1.05 18.00
N THR A 155 -20.01 1.58 18.86
CA THR A 155 -18.69 2.06 18.46
C THR A 155 -17.64 1.74 19.51
N GLY A 156 -16.37 1.89 19.14
CA GLY A 156 -15.25 1.95 20.08
C GLY A 156 -13.93 2.22 19.37
N GLY A 157 -12.92 2.62 20.14
CA GLY A 157 -11.60 2.95 19.62
C GLY A 157 -10.50 2.15 20.28
N SER A 158 -9.36 2.04 19.60
CA SER A 158 -8.13 1.49 20.18
C SER A 158 -7.40 2.50 21.07
N GLY A 159 -6.35 2.05 21.76
CA GLY A 159 -5.30 2.95 22.24
C GLY A 159 -4.47 3.52 21.08
N THR A 160 -3.48 4.35 21.39
CA THR A 160 -2.53 4.87 20.40
C THR A 160 -1.76 3.73 19.76
N VAL A 161 -1.73 3.71 18.43
CA VAL A 161 -0.97 2.72 17.68
C VAL A 161 0.52 3.02 17.78
N THR A 162 1.29 1.99 18.14
CA THR A 162 2.75 2.06 18.12
C THR A 162 3.23 2.07 16.66
N PRO A 163 4.03 3.06 16.24
CA PRO A 163 4.56 3.11 14.88
C PRO A 163 5.61 2.01 14.65
N ASP A 164 5.81 1.63 13.38
CA ASP A 164 6.89 0.75 12.93
C ASP A 164 6.97 -0.61 13.66
N LEU A 165 5.81 -1.20 13.95
CA LEU A 165 5.71 -2.49 14.62
C LEU A 165 6.39 -3.59 13.80
N PRO A 166 7.26 -4.42 14.40
CA PRO A 166 7.81 -5.59 13.73
C PRO A 166 6.72 -6.59 13.36
N VAL A 167 6.70 -7.01 12.10
CA VAL A 167 5.79 -8.03 11.54
C VAL A 167 6.54 -9.30 11.11
N GLY A 168 7.87 -9.29 11.21
CA GLY A 168 8.73 -10.43 10.90
C GLY A 168 9.75 -10.69 12.01
N PRO A 169 10.41 -11.86 11.97
CA PRO A 169 11.40 -12.23 12.97
C PRO A 169 12.56 -11.24 12.96
N THR A 170 13.18 -11.02 14.12
CA THR A 170 14.41 -10.24 14.20
C THR A 170 15.58 -11.12 13.74
N PRO A 171 16.43 -10.67 12.80
CA PRO A 171 17.62 -11.43 12.44
C PRO A 171 18.50 -11.62 13.68
N LEU A 172 18.82 -12.87 13.99
CA LEU A 172 19.77 -13.21 15.05
C LEU A 172 21.16 -12.75 14.60
N ALA A 173 21.88 -12.05 15.47
CA ALA A 173 23.33 -11.90 15.29
C ALA A 173 23.93 -13.32 15.19
N ALA A 174 24.95 -13.51 14.35
CA ALA A 174 25.61 -14.81 14.14
C ALA A 174 26.12 -15.47 15.44
N ASP A 175 26.15 -14.70 16.54
CA ASP A 175 26.70 -15.06 17.84
C ASP A 175 25.61 -15.18 18.93
N ALA A 176 24.35 -14.88 18.59
CA ALA A 176 23.24 -14.93 19.52
C ALA A 176 22.64 -16.34 19.54
N ALA A 177 23.02 -17.12 20.57
CA ALA A 177 22.29 -18.33 20.95
C ALA A 177 20.84 -17.96 21.31
N GLY A 178 19.95 -17.98 20.31
CA GLY A 178 18.54 -17.79 20.51
C GLY A 178 17.99 -18.93 21.37
N THR A 179 17.58 -18.65 22.60
CA THR A 179 16.69 -19.53 23.35
C THR A 179 15.34 -19.56 22.66
N PHE A 180 15.17 -20.52 21.75
CA PHE A 180 13.85 -20.98 21.34
C PHE A 180 13.15 -21.53 22.58
N GLY A 181 12.10 -20.84 23.05
CA GLY A 181 11.31 -21.29 24.21
C GLY A 181 10.74 -22.69 23.97
N GLY A 182 10.74 -23.52 25.02
CA GLY A 182 10.45 -24.95 24.94
C GLY A 182 9.06 -25.33 24.39
N ASP A 183 9.04 -26.50 23.76
CA ASP A 183 8.02 -27.48 23.35
C ASP A 183 6.52 -27.17 23.16
N GLU A 184 5.97 -25.97 23.41
CA GLU A 184 4.53 -25.75 23.15
C GLU A 184 4.10 -24.35 22.66
N ALA A 185 5.01 -23.39 22.54
CA ALA A 185 4.73 -22.10 21.92
C ALA A 185 5.60 -21.90 20.67
N PRO A 186 5.04 -21.47 19.51
CA PRO A 186 5.87 -21.11 18.38
C PRO A 186 6.87 -20.02 18.82
N PRO A 187 8.13 -20.09 18.38
CA PRO A 187 9.14 -19.13 18.78
C PRO A 187 8.84 -17.77 18.13
N VAL A 188 8.02 -16.97 18.82
CA VAL A 188 7.68 -15.63 18.40
C VAL A 188 8.66 -14.67 19.07
N ASP A 189 9.43 -13.96 18.25
CA ASP A 189 10.30 -12.88 18.70
C ASP A 189 9.52 -11.85 19.54
N ALA A 190 10.17 -11.22 20.52
CA ALA A 190 9.52 -10.26 21.40
C ALA A 190 8.83 -9.12 20.62
N GLY A 191 9.41 -8.68 19.50
CA GLY A 191 8.86 -7.66 18.62
C GLY A 191 7.60 -8.11 17.87
N MET A 192 7.43 -9.40 17.63
CA MET A 192 6.25 -9.97 16.95
C MET A 192 5.15 -10.41 17.91
N ARG A 193 5.37 -10.36 19.22
CA ARG A 193 4.44 -10.96 20.21
C ARG A 193 3.01 -10.42 20.12
N TRP A 194 2.86 -9.16 19.70
CA TRP A 194 1.55 -8.53 19.45
C TRP A 194 0.72 -9.25 18.36
N THR A 195 1.35 -10.00 17.46
CA THR A 195 0.66 -10.76 16.40
C THR A 195 -0.08 -11.98 16.94
N VAL A 196 0.34 -12.54 18.09
CA VAL A 196 -0.24 -13.77 18.65
C VAL A 196 -0.95 -13.52 19.98
N ASP A 197 -0.40 -12.66 20.85
CA ASP A 197 -0.96 -12.36 22.16
C ASP A 197 -1.87 -11.13 22.12
N PHE A 198 -3.07 -11.24 22.70
CA PHE A 198 -4.08 -10.18 22.58
C PHE A 198 -3.76 -8.98 23.48
N ALA A 199 -3.19 -9.21 24.66
CA ALA A 199 -2.87 -8.13 25.59
C ALA A 199 -1.75 -7.23 25.04
N THR A 200 -0.72 -7.82 24.46
CA THR A 200 0.34 -7.10 23.74
C THR A 200 -0.18 -6.37 22.50
N ALA A 201 -1.13 -6.95 21.75
CA ALA A 201 -1.81 -6.25 20.66
C ALA A 201 -2.60 -5.01 21.16
N VAL A 202 -3.28 -5.11 22.30
CA VAL A 202 -3.97 -3.97 22.92
C VAL A 202 -2.97 -2.89 23.33
N ALA A 203 -1.85 -3.28 23.96
CA ALA A 203 -0.81 -2.34 24.36
C ALA A 203 -0.15 -1.63 23.16
N ALA A 204 -0.01 -2.33 22.03
CA ALA A 204 0.49 -1.77 20.77
C ALA A 204 -0.56 -0.92 20.02
N GLY A 205 -1.80 -0.85 20.51
CA GLY A 205 -2.92 -0.17 19.86
C GLY A 205 -3.53 -0.92 18.69
N MET A 206 -3.12 -2.17 18.41
CA MET A 206 -3.58 -3.00 17.29
C MET A 206 -4.77 -3.91 17.63
N ALA A 207 -5.19 -3.93 18.89
CA ALA A 207 -6.41 -4.61 19.32
C ALA A 207 -7.17 -3.78 20.34
N PHE A 208 -8.47 -4.01 20.43
CA PHE A 208 -9.35 -3.35 21.39
C PHE A 208 -10.66 -4.14 21.56
N THR A 209 -11.44 -3.75 22.56
CA THR A 209 -12.72 -4.40 22.85
C THR A 209 -13.82 -3.35 22.75
N VAL A 210 -14.93 -3.74 22.12
CA VAL A 210 -16.14 -2.90 22.04
C VAL A 210 -17.31 -3.64 22.67
N THR A 211 -18.14 -2.91 23.41
CA THR A 211 -19.35 -3.48 24.01
C THR A 211 -20.44 -3.54 22.95
N VAL A 212 -20.95 -4.74 22.67
CA VAL A 212 -22.05 -4.94 21.73
C VAL A 212 -23.38 -4.87 22.49
N PRO A 213 -24.42 -4.22 21.94
CA PRO A 213 -25.75 -4.21 22.54
C PRO A 213 -26.24 -5.63 22.80
N VAL A 214 -26.87 -5.83 23.96
CA VAL A 214 -27.42 -7.12 24.36
C VAL A 214 -28.93 -7.20 24.08
N ASP A 215 -29.40 -8.44 23.90
CA ASP A 215 -30.82 -8.75 23.80
C ASP A 215 -31.50 -8.75 25.18
N ALA A 216 -32.80 -9.04 25.21
CA ALA A 216 -33.59 -9.11 26.45
C ALA A 216 -33.12 -10.20 27.43
N LYS A 217 -32.30 -11.16 26.98
CA LYS A 217 -31.71 -12.24 27.78
C LYS A 217 -30.28 -11.93 28.23
N GLY A 218 -29.79 -10.73 27.95
CA GLY A 218 -28.42 -10.31 28.28
C GLY A 218 -27.34 -10.93 27.39
N GLN A 219 -27.71 -11.54 26.25
CA GLN A 219 -26.76 -12.10 25.28
C GLN A 219 -26.37 -11.03 24.25
N PRO A 220 -25.12 -11.00 23.76
CA PRO A 220 -24.73 -10.08 22.69
C PRO A 220 -25.59 -10.32 21.44
N GLU A 221 -26.15 -9.24 20.91
CA GLU A 221 -26.91 -9.35 19.66
C GLU A 221 -25.97 -9.69 18.49
N PRO A 222 -26.44 -10.48 17.50
CA PRO A 222 -25.66 -10.77 16.31
C PRO A 222 -25.24 -9.48 15.59
N VAL A 223 -23.96 -9.37 15.26
CA VAL A 223 -23.42 -8.23 14.51
C VAL A 223 -23.73 -8.43 13.02
N GLU A 224 -24.49 -7.52 12.44
CA GLU A 224 -24.83 -7.51 11.01
C GLU A 224 -23.69 -6.93 10.18
N ARG A 225 -23.09 -5.84 10.66
CA ARG A 225 -22.01 -5.14 9.96
C ARG A 225 -21.04 -4.53 10.96
N LEU A 226 -19.76 -4.64 10.64
CA LEU A 226 -18.66 -4.03 11.37
C LEU A 226 -17.74 -3.35 10.36
N LEU A 227 -17.43 -2.08 10.58
CA LEU A 227 -16.40 -1.33 9.87
C LEU A 227 -15.33 -0.94 10.87
N VAL A 228 -14.08 -1.19 10.53
CA VAL A 228 -12.92 -0.76 11.31
C VAL A 228 -12.00 0.02 10.38
N PHE A 229 -11.61 1.21 10.79
CA PHE A 229 -10.77 2.11 10.01
C PHE A 229 -9.96 3.00 10.95
N GLY A 230 -8.91 3.60 10.42
CA GLY A 230 -8.05 4.48 11.18
C GLY A 230 -7.46 5.54 10.27
N LEU A 231 -7.03 6.66 10.87
CA LEU A 231 -6.36 7.74 10.17
C LEU A 231 -5.11 8.15 10.93
N ASP A 232 -4.08 8.52 10.17
CA ASP A 232 -2.90 9.18 10.72
C ASP A 232 -3.10 10.70 10.72
N THR A 233 -3.16 11.28 11.91
CA THR A 233 -3.30 12.73 12.11
C THR A 233 -2.01 13.42 12.54
N ARG A 234 -0.90 12.68 12.72
CA ARG A 234 0.37 13.25 13.20
C ARG A 234 1.31 13.65 12.08
N THR A 235 1.38 12.84 11.02
CA THR A 235 2.42 13.00 9.98
C THR A 235 2.13 14.17 9.02
N GLY A 236 0.85 14.48 8.81
CA GLY A 236 0.40 15.52 7.89
C GLY A 236 0.62 15.17 6.39
N PRO A 237 -0.03 15.88 5.45
CA PRO A 237 -0.08 15.46 4.04
C PRO A 237 1.31 15.29 3.39
N THR A 238 2.21 16.26 3.56
CA THR A 238 3.56 16.20 2.97
C THR A 238 4.38 15.01 3.49
N GLY A 239 4.29 14.73 4.78
CA GLY A 239 4.98 13.60 5.39
C GLY A 239 4.37 12.26 4.94
N THR A 240 3.04 12.19 4.84
CA THR A 240 2.32 10.99 4.39
C THR A 240 2.65 10.65 2.94
N VAL A 241 2.71 11.65 2.05
CA VAL A 241 3.15 11.45 0.65
C VAL A 241 4.57 10.90 0.62
N ARG A 242 5.50 11.47 1.40
CA ARG A 242 6.88 10.99 1.48
C ARG A 242 6.95 9.54 1.98
N ALA A 243 6.21 9.22 3.03
CA ALA A 243 6.18 7.87 3.60
C ALA A 243 5.57 6.85 2.62
N LEU A 244 4.50 7.23 1.91
CA LEU A 244 3.89 6.39 0.88
C LEU A 244 4.82 6.18 -0.32
N SER A 245 5.50 7.22 -0.80
CA SER A 245 6.50 7.08 -1.86
C SER A 245 7.64 6.14 -1.46
N ARG A 246 8.09 6.18 -0.20
CA ARG A 246 9.12 5.26 0.32
C ARG A 246 8.61 3.82 0.39
N LEU A 247 7.36 3.61 0.81
CA LEU A 247 6.77 2.27 0.86
C LEU A 247 6.58 1.67 -0.54
N LEU A 248 6.15 2.46 -1.51
CA LEU A 248 6.09 2.02 -2.91
C LEU A 248 7.48 1.69 -3.48
N GLU A 249 8.51 2.44 -3.08
CA GLU A 249 9.89 2.14 -3.44
C GLU A 249 10.39 0.85 -2.78
N ALA A 250 10.05 0.61 -1.51
CA ALA A 250 10.35 -0.63 -0.80
C ALA A 250 9.75 -1.84 -1.52
N HIS A 251 8.45 -1.78 -1.88
CA HIS A 251 7.81 -2.82 -2.70
C HIS A 251 8.51 -3.00 -4.04
N ALA A 252 8.77 -1.91 -4.77
CA ALA A 252 9.45 -2.00 -6.07
C ALA A 252 10.89 -2.56 -6.00
N ALA A 253 11.51 -2.58 -4.82
CA ALA A 253 12.83 -3.17 -4.55
C ALA A 253 12.77 -4.59 -3.96
N THR A 254 11.57 -5.12 -3.66
CA THR A 254 11.35 -6.40 -2.99
C THR A 254 10.35 -7.27 -3.77
N ASP A 255 9.05 -7.18 -3.51
CA ASP A 255 7.98 -7.97 -4.13
C ASP A 255 7.44 -7.39 -5.45
N GLY A 256 7.77 -6.14 -5.74
CA GLY A 256 7.52 -5.43 -6.99
C GLY A 256 6.21 -4.65 -7.01
N LEU A 257 6.02 -3.87 -8.09
CA LEU A 257 4.80 -3.10 -8.32
C LEU A 257 4.39 -3.18 -9.80
N ALA A 258 3.12 -3.45 -10.04
CA ALA A 258 2.54 -3.50 -11.37
C ALA A 258 1.17 -2.83 -11.41
N PHE A 259 0.84 -2.26 -12.56
CA PHE A 259 -0.50 -1.81 -12.91
C PHE A 259 -1.20 -2.95 -13.64
N LEU A 260 -2.36 -3.34 -13.13
CA LEU A 260 -3.19 -4.36 -13.76
C LEU A 260 -3.94 -3.74 -14.94
N ALA A 261 -3.98 -4.44 -16.06
CA ALA A 261 -4.86 -4.06 -17.15
C ALA A 261 -6.34 -4.28 -16.75
N PRO A 262 -7.30 -3.56 -17.36
CA PRO A 262 -8.71 -3.85 -17.20
C PRO A 262 -9.03 -5.33 -17.47
N ASP A 263 -10.00 -5.87 -16.73
CA ASP A 263 -10.45 -7.26 -16.80
C ASP A 263 -9.42 -8.33 -16.40
N GLU A 264 -8.25 -7.93 -15.86
CA GLU A 264 -7.35 -8.89 -15.23
C GLU A 264 -7.89 -9.39 -13.89
N PRO A 265 -7.81 -10.71 -13.60
CA PRO A 265 -8.16 -11.24 -12.30
C PRO A 265 -7.33 -10.59 -11.20
N THR A 266 -8.00 -10.10 -10.15
CA THR A 266 -7.35 -9.50 -8.98
C THR A 266 -7.16 -10.50 -7.83
N ASN A 267 -7.67 -11.72 -7.98
CA ASN A 267 -7.53 -12.81 -7.03
C ASN A 267 -6.73 -13.98 -7.64
N ASN A 268 -5.90 -14.60 -6.79
CA ASN A 268 -5.31 -15.88 -7.12
C ASN A 268 -6.36 -16.98 -6.87
N THR A 269 -6.64 -17.78 -7.89
CA THR A 269 -7.44 -19.00 -7.80
C THR A 269 -6.59 -20.18 -8.27
N GLY A 270 -6.98 -21.41 -7.92
CA GLY A 270 -6.25 -22.61 -8.38
C GLY A 270 -6.16 -22.76 -9.90
N SER A 271 -6.97 -22.02 -10.67
CA SER A 271 -7.04 -22.06 -12.13
C SER A 271 -6.65 -20.73 -12.82
N ALA A 272 -6.43 -19.65 -12.06
CA ALA A 272 -6.12 -18.34 -12.62
C ALA A 272 -5.25 -17.52 -11.66
N THR A 273 -4.13 -17.04 -12.17
CA THR A 273 -3.27 -16.04 -11.52
C THR A 273 -3.34 -14.74 -12.34
N PRO A 274 -3.23 -13.57 -11.71
CA PRO A 274 -3.11 -12.29 -12.43
C PRO A 274 -2.02 -12.37 -13.49
N ALA A 275 -2.27 -11.81 -14.67
CA ALA A 275 -1.33 -11.87 -15.79
C ALA A 275 -0.13 -10.93 -15.57
N ALA A 276 -0.36 -9.76 -14.96
CA ALA A 276 0.70 -8.83 -14.64
C ALA A 276 1.49 -9.29 -13.41
N THR A 277 2.66 -9.88 -13.67
CA THR A 277 3.69 -10.08 -12.65
C THR A 277 4.60 -8.85 -12.66
N PRO A 278 4.93 -8.25 -11.50
CA PRO A 278 5.92 -7.19 -11.44
C PRO A 278 7.25 -7.61 -12.07
N THR A 279 7.78 -6.77 -12.95
CA THR A 279 9.07 -6.96 -13.61
C THR A 279 9.99 -5.79 -13.34
N ALA A 280 11.30 -6.06 -13.37
CA ALA A 280 12.31 -5.02 -13.30
C ALA A 280 13.16 -5.06 -14.58
N SER A 281 13.30 -3.91 -15.23
CA SER A 281 14.14 -3.71 -16.41
C SER A 281 15.54 -3.23 -16.02
N PRO A 282 16.57 -3.44 -16.88
CA PRO A 282 17.87 -2.83 -16.71
C PRO A 282 17.77 -1.32 -16.51
N VAL A 283 18.51 -0.80 -15.53
CA VAL A 283 18.54 0.64 -15.21
C VAL A 283 19.54 1.34 -16.11
N THR A 284 19.12 2.43 -16.75
CA THR A 284 19.98 3.24 -17.63
C THR A 284 19.96 4.71 -17.23
N THR A 285 20.99 5.48 -17.60
CA THR A 285 20.98 6.93 -17.40
C THR A 285 20.00 7.65 -18.35
N GLY A 286 19.37 6.92 -19.27
CA GLY A 286 18.30 7.41 -20.13
C GLY A 286 16.90 7.26 -19.52
N ASP A 287 16.77 6.50 -18.43
CA ASP A 287 15.48 6.26 -17.78
C ASP A 287 14.84 7.59 -17.36
N SER A 288 13.55 7.74 -17.68
CA SER A 288 12.80 8.96 -17.45
C SER A 288 11.33 8.65 -17.16
N ALA A 289 10.72 9.49 -16.31
CA ALA A 289 9.29 9.42 -16.04
C ALA A 289 8.41 9.98 -17.17
N THR A 290 8.96 10.54 -18.26
CA THR A 290 8.20 11.27 -19.29
C THR A 290 7.01 10.48 -19.84
N ALA A 291 7.19 9.21 -20.21
CA ALA A 291 6.11 8.39 -20.74
C ALA A 291 5.06 8.05 -19.67
N ALA A 292 5.49 7.76 -18.45
CA ALA A 292 4.61 7.45 -17.32
C ALA A 292 3.86 8.69 -16.79
N ALA A 293 4.40 9.88 -17.05
CA ALA A 293 3.80 11.17 -16.74
C ALA A 293 2.92 11.71 -17.87
N ALA A 294 2.80 10.99 -18.99
CA ALA A 294 1.89 11.37 -20.07
C ALA A 294 0.44 11.45 -19.52
N PRO A 295 -0.37 12.41 -19.99
CA PRO A 295 -1.78 12.46 -19.60
C PRO A 295 -2.47 11.12 -19.85
N GLU A 296 -3.29 10.68 -18.91
CA GLU A 296 -4.02 9.39 -18.96
C GLU A 296 -3.17 8.11 -18.82
N ALA A 297 -1.83 8.22 -18.70
CA ALA A 297 -1.01 7.07 -18.30
C ALA A 297 -1.41 6.59 -16.90
N ALA A 298 -1.41 5.27 -16.69
CA ALA A 298 -1.81 4.66 -15.42
C ALA A 298 -1.06 5.26 -14.22
N ALA A 299 0.26 5.44 -14.34
CA ALA A 299 1.07 6.06 -13.31
C ALA A 299 0.72 7.53 -13.05
N ALA A 300 0.47 8.33 -14.10
CA ALA A 300 0.03 9.72 -13.95
C ALA A 300 -1.30 9.84 -13.20
N LEU A 301 -2.26 8.96 -13.48
CA LEU A 301 -3.56 8.95 -12.83
C LEU A 301 -3.45 8.57 -11.35
N VAL A 302 -2.69 7.52 -11.03
CA VAL A 302 -2.47 7.09 -9.65
C VAL A 302 -1.63 8.11 -8.87
N ALA A 303 -0.61 8.70 -9.49
CA ALA A 303 0.19 9.77 -8.89
C ALA A 303 -0.68 10.98 -8.52
N ALA A 304 -1.58 11.39 -9.41
CA ALA A 304 -2.51 12.49 -9.14
C ALA A 304 -3.49 12.16 -8.01
N ALA A 305 -4.00 10.91 -7.95
CA ALA A 305 -4.94 10.48 -6.92
C ALA A 305 -4.30 10.37 -5.52
N LEU A 306 -3.05 9.87 -5.45
CA LEU A 306 -2.33 9.65 -4.20
C LEU A 306 -1.45 10.83 -3.79
N GLY A 307 -1.23 11.80 -4.68
CA GLY A 307 -0.33 12.94 -4.47
C GLY A 307 1.15 12.56 -4.45
N VAL A 308 1.53 11.40 -4.99
CA VAL A 308 2.94 10.93 -5.03
C VAL A 308 3.66 11.38 -6.29
N PRO A 309 4.93 11.81 -6.22
CA PRO A 309 5.69 12.25 -7.39
C PRO A 309 6.11 11.07 -8.28
N LEU A 310 6.15 11.32 -9.59
CA LEU A 310 6.68 10.38 -10.60
C LEU A 310 8.18 10.55 -10.86
N THR A 311 8.76 11.67 -10.42
CA THR A 311 10.19 11.96 -10.54
C THR A 311 10.83 12.08 -9.17
N SER A 312 12.09 11.67 -9.10
CA SER A 312 12.90 11.68 -7.89
C SER A 312 13.06 13.10 -7.34
N GLY A 313 13.15 13.21 -6.01
CA GLY A 313 13.33 14.44 -5.26
C GLY A 313 14.40 14.28 -4.17
N PRO A 314 14.83 15.37 -3.52
CA PRO A 314 15.99 15.36 -2.62
C PRO A 314 15.83 14.45 -1.39
N ASP A 315 14.60 14.09 -1.05
CA ASP A 315 14.22 13.38 0.17
C ASP A 315 13.61 11.99 -0.06
N ASP A 316 13.61 11.53 -1.31
CA ASP A 316 13.10 10.20 -1.64
C ASP A 316 14.03 9.08 -1.16
N ALA A 317 13.55 7.83 -1.29
CA ALA A 317 14.28 6.66 -0.83
C ALA A 317 15.63 6.49 -1.54
N VAL A 318 15.70 6.69 -2.86
CA VAL A 318 16.95 6.54 -3.63
C VAL A 318 17.97 7.59 -3.20
N SER A 319 17.56 8.86 -3.12
CA SER A 319 18.42 9.99 -2.73
C SER A 319 18.94 9.84 -1.31
N ALA A 320 18.09 9.38 -0.38
CA ALA A 320 18.49 9.06 0.99
C ALA A 320 19.51 7.91 1.02
N ALA A 321 19.27 6.83 0.26
CA ALA A 321 20.14 5.67 0.23
C ALA A 321 21.51 5.95 -0.38
N ARG A 322 21.60 6.85 -1.37
CA ARG A 322 22.87 7.23 -1.99
C ARG A 322 23.54 8.45 -1.36
N ARG A 323 22.92 9.03 -0.30
CA ARG A 323 23.35 10.24 0.43
C ARG A 323 23.56 11.48 -0.44
N GLN A 324 22.93 11.52 -1.61
CA GLN A 324 22.94 12.65 -2.54
C GLN A 324 21.68 12.61 -3.42
N PRO A 325 21.23 13.73 -4.00
CA PRO A 325 20.09 13.73 -4.90
C PRO A 325 20.29 12.78 -6.09
N ALA A 326 19.23 12.05 -6.45
CA ALA A 326 19.18 11.34 -7.72
C ALA A 326 19.26 12.31 -8.90
N ARG A 327 19.55 11.77 -10.10
CA ARG A 327 19.58 12.57 -11.33
C ARG A 327 18.23 13.24 -11.56
N ALA A 328 18.25 14.49 -12.05
CA ALA A 328 17.03 15.21 -12.39
C ALA A 328 16.18 14.41 -13.40
N GLY A 329 14.90 14.24 -13.08
CA GLY A 329 13.95 13.48 -13.91
C GLY A 329 14.01 11.95 -13.76
N ALA A 330 14.87 11.42 -12.89
CA ALA A 330 14.93 9.98 -12.61
C ALA A 330 13.55 9.48 -12.12
N PRO A 331 13.01 8.39 -12.67
CA PRO A 331 11.67 7.91 -12.35
C PRO A 331 11.59 7.30 -10.95
N THR A 332 10.52 7.59 -10.20
CA THR A 332 10.19 6.90 -8.93
C THR A 332 9.59 5.52 -9.20
N ALA A 333 9.45 4.67 -8.17
CA ALA A 333 8.78 3.37 -8.24
C ALA A 333 7.48 3.34 -9.06
N LEU A 334 6.60 4.32 -8.86
CA LEU A 334 5.32 4.35 -9.55
C LEU A 334 5.48 4.60 -11.06
N ALA A 335 6.44 5.43 -11.47
CA ALA A 335 6.69 5.74 -12.88
C ALA A 335 7.31 4.57 -13.65
N ARG A 336 7.96 3.64 -12.94
CA ARG A 336 8.68 2.50 -13.54
C ARG A 336 7.98 1.15 -13.33
N GLY A 337 6.84 1.14 -12.64
CA GLY A 337 6.06 -0.09 -12.43
C GLY A 337 5.65 -0.72 -13.76
N THR A 338 5.55 -2.04 -13.80
CA THR A 338 5.07 -2.75 -14.99
C THR A 338 3.69 -2.22 -15.37
N GLY A 339 3.48 -1.82 -16.63
CA GLY A 339 2.22 -1.22 -17.07
C GLY A 339 2.01 0.27 -16.72
N ALA A 340 3.00 0.95 -16.15
CA ALA A 340 2.91 2.37 -15.76
C ALA A 340 2.48 3.32 -16.89
N THR A 341 2.85 3.00 -18.13
CA THR A 341 2.52 3.79 -19.32
C THR A 341 1.25 3.32 -20.02
N GLY A 342 0.49 2.39 -19.43
CA GLY A 342 -0.77 1.89 -19.97
C GLY A 342 -1.81 3.02 -20.07
N ILE A 343 -2.58 3.04 -21.16
CA ILE A 343 -3.59 4.07 -21.44
C ILE A 343 -4.92 3.39 -21.78
N ASP A 344 -5.74 3.15 -20.76
CA ASP A 344 -7.03 2.45 -20.93
C ASP A 344 -8.26 3.36 -20.77
N ARG A 345 -8.11 4.47 -20.04
CA ARG A 345 -9.22 5.37 -19.70
C ARG A 345 -9.94 5.98 -20.91
N PRO A 346 -9.27 6.43 -21.99
CA PRO A 346 -9.96 6.96 -23.18
C PRO A 346 -10.89 5.92 -23.82
N THR A 347 -10.44 4.68 -23.99
CA THR A 347 -11.23 3.58 -24.54
C THR A 347 -12.42 3.27 -23.63
N GLY A 348 -12.20 3.18 -22.31
CA GLY A 348 -13.26 2.99 -21.33
C GLY A 348 -14.33 4.10 -21.38
N ARG A 349 -13.92 5.37 -21.49
CA ARG A 349 -14.86 6.50 -21.64
C ARG A 349 -15.67 6.40 -22.93
N LEU A 350 -15.08 5.99 -24.05
CA LEU A 350 -15.80 5.81 -25.31
C LEU A 350 -16.84 4.68 -25.21
N VAL A 351 -16.46 3.54 -24.65
CA VAL A 351 -17.39 2.40 -24.43
C VAL A 351 -18.55 2.82 -23.53
N ARG A 352 -18.29 3.53 -22.43
CA ARG A 352 -19.35 4.02 -21.52
C ARG A 352 -20.26 5.03 -22.20
N ARG A 353 -19.70 5.97 -22.99
CA ARG A 353 -20.49 6.91 -23.79
C ARG A 353 -21.41 6.19 -24.77
N LEU A 354 -20.91 5.15 -25.44
CA LEU A 354 -21.67 4.35 -26.39
C LEU A 354 -22.78 3.54 -25.70
N LEU A 355 -22.48 2.93 -24.56
CA LEU A 355 -23.41 2.08 -23.80
C LEU A 355 -24.35 2.86 -22.88
N TRP A 356 -24.11 4.16 -22.63
CA TRP A 356 -24.90 4.98 -21.73
C TRP A 356 -26.41 4.93 -22.01
N PRO A 357 -26.88 5.07 -23.27
CA PRO A 357 -28.32 5.03 -23.56
C PRO A 357 -28.97 3.68 -23.21
N ALA A 358 -28.22 2.58 -23.25
CA ALA A 358 -28.69 1.22 -23.04
C ALA A 358 -28.48 0.71 -21.59
N SER A 359 -27.70 1.42 -20.77
CA SER A 359 -27.32 1.01 -19.42
C SER A 359 -27.84 2.01 -18.36
N PHE A 360 -26.94 2.72 -17.68
CA PHE A 360 -27.26 3.68 -16.63
C PHE A 360 -28.15 4.83 -17.11
N GLY A 361 -28.01 5.25 -18.37
CA GLY A 361 -28.88 6.26 -18.97
C GLY A 361 -30.31 5.77 -19.18
N SER A 362 -30.54 4.47 -19.39
CA SER A 362 -31.89 3.90 -19.39
C SER A 362 -32.46 3.83 -17.98
N LEU A 363 -31.65 3.37 -17.01
CA LEU A 363 -32.01 3.30 -15.59
C LEU A 363 -32.39 4.68 -15.02
N LEU A 364 -31.58 5.71 -15.26
CA LEU A 364 -31.86 7.09 -14.80
C LEU A 364 -33.12 7.69 -15.46
N ARG A 365 -33.42 7.31 -16.70
CA ARG A 365 -34.62 7.79 -17.41
C ARG A 365 -35.90 7.12 -16.93
N HIS A 366 -35.85 5.83 -16.58
CA HIS A 366 -37.06 5.04 -16.32
C HIS A 366 -37.28 4.69 -14.84
N LEU A 367 -36.22 4.61 -14.03
CA LEU A 367 -36.28 4.14 -12.63
C LEU A 367 -36.02 5.24 -11.60
N LEU A 368 -35.61 6.44 -12.02
CA LEU A 368 -35.47 7.63 -11.17
C LEU A 368 -36.30 8.81 -11.74
N PRO A 369 -37.65 8.74 -11.72
CA PRO A 369 -38.51 9.79 -12.27
C PRO A 369 -38.45 11.12 -11.51
N VAL A 370 -37.82 11.15 -10.33
CA VAL A 370 -37.79 12.31 -9.42
C VAL A 370 -36.61 13.26 -9.69
N ALA A 371 -35.62 12.86 -10.50
CA ALA A 371 -34.48 13.72 -10.82
C ALA A 371 -34.82 14.72 -11.93
N THR A 372 -34.46 15.99 -11.72
CA THR A 372 -34.59 17.05 -12.72
C THR A 372 -33.70 16.78 -13.95
N PRO A 373 -34.00 17.36 -15.12
CA PRO A 373 -33.12 17.28 -16.29
C PRO A 373 -31.67 17.72 -16.00
N ALA A 374 -31.48 18.71 -15.12
CA ALA A 374 -30.16 19.22 -14.73
C ALA A 374 -29.39 18.21 -13.87
N GLU A 375 -30.03 17.58 -12.89
CA GLU A 375 -29.41 16.52 -12.07
C GLU A 375 -29.05 15.30 -12.91
N ARG A 376 -29.91 14.92 -13.87
CA ARG A 376 -29.61 13.83 -14.81
C ARG A 376 -28.42 14.17 -15.72
N ALA A 377 -28.29 15.42 -16.15
CA ALA A 377 -27.13 15.89 -16.91
C ALA A 377 -25.86 15.87 -16.05
N ALA A 378 -25.92 16.34 -14.80
CA ALA A 378 -24.80 16.31 -13.87
C ALA A 378 -24.35 14.88 -13.56
N VAL A 379 -25.28 13.95 -13.30
CA VAL A 379 -24.96 12.53 -13.07
C VAL A 379 -24.38 11.88 -14.32
N ARG A 380 -24.90 12.20 -15.50
CA ARG A 380 -24.34 11.76 -16.78
C ARG A 380 -22.90 12.27 -16.94
N ASP A 381 -22.69 13.56 -16.76
CA ASP A 381 -21.39 14.18 -16.99
C ASP A 381 -20.36 13.67 -15.97
N LEU A 382 -20.76 13.47 -14.71
CA LEU A 382 -19.95 12.76 -13.70
C LEU A 382 -19.57 11.34 -14.18
N SER A 383 -20.56 10.56 -14.61
CA SER A 383 -20.37 9.16 -15.00
C SER A 383 -19.60 8.96 -16.31
N LEU A 384 -19.60 9.96 -17.20
CA LEU A 384 -18.91 9.91 -18.50
C LEU A 384 -17.53 10.56 -18.49
N ILE A 385 -17.22 11.38 -17.47
CA ILE A 385 -15.96 12.13 -17.36
C ILE A 385 -15.07 11.56 -16.25
N HIS A 386 -15.62 11.23 -15.09
CA HIS A 386 -14.84 10.97 -13.87
C HIS A 386 -14.68 9.48 -13.55
N ILE A 387 -15.70 8.67 -13.83
CA ILE A 387 -15.64 7.21 -13.68
C ILE A 387 -15.23 6.63 -15.02
#